data_AF-A0A1F9AGC9-F1
#
_entry.id   AF-A0A1F9AGC9-F1
#
_cell.length_a   1.000
_cell.length_b   1.000
_cell.length_c   1.000
_cell.angle_alpha   90.00
_cell.angle_beta   90.00
_cell.angle_gamma   90.00
#
_symmetry.space_group_name_H-M   'P 1'
#
loop_
_entity.id
_entity.type
_entity.pdbx_description
1 polymer ?
#
loop_
_entity_poly.entity_id
_entity_poly.type
_entity_poly.pdbx_seq_one_letter_code
_entity_poly.pdbx_strand_id
1 'polypeptide(L)'
;MDQFPEHLILPDRVYQLSVSGANGHRAFMRGLVDFHVKGINPLSTSDTWSTLLGMSEELHEDYPSFKQSIPLTWLLFRFLYHHVRSNSLDILSGHGGEVLTTKTFQDYLGREPGDHSAEQILRAILGSWVRVFPEKPVALRDIYASTDLLIEILKRAINSLKFSGHIEDKGSDEYIIKPGIFSTLPPSVGTVSLDRKINRYYQEVDIQAIEPFCFVIMPFREAEFPQRIYTDIIKPLIEDVFKISCYRVDEDHLPDRIDNKIYTYLLRASFIIGEVSTLNPNVFYELGLAHMLEKSCIILTQMPVSQVPFDINRIRAEHYDNDEQLVQILKKSISALAFKIK
;
A
#
# COMPACT_ATOMS: atom_id res chain seq x y z
N MET A 1 -30.16 -18.51 -4.98
CA MET A 1 -29.15 -19.41 -4.39
C MET A 1 -27.99 -18.52 -4.03
N ASP A 2 -27.70 -18.35 -2.74
CA ASP A 2 -26.64 -17.48 -2.27
C ASP A 2 -25.30 -18.01 -2.76
N GLN A 3 -24.71 -17.31 -3.74
CA GLN A 3 -23.41 -17.67 -4.28
C GLN A 3 -22.34 -17.34 -3.24
N PHE A 4 -21.45 -18.31 -2.98
CA PHE A 4 -20.26 -18.09 -2.17
C PHE A 4 -19.33 -17.09 -2.88
N PRO A 5 -18.60 -16.26 -2.14
CA PRO A 5 -17.43 -15.57 -2.68
C PRO A 5 -16.45 -16.59 -3.27
N GLU A 6 -15.95 -16.28 -4.46
CA GLU A 6 -15.01 -17.11 -5.21
C GLU A 6 -13.57 -16.65 -4.99
N HIS A 7 -13.38 -15.45 -4.45
CA HIS A 7 -12.06 -14.86 -4.25
C HIS A 7 -11.93 -14.17 -2.89
N LEU A 8 -10.75 -14.27 -2.28
CA LEU A 8 -10.32 -13.41 -1.18
C LEU A 8 -9.17 -12.52 -1.65
N ILE A 9 -9.30 -11.22 -1.45
CA ILE A 9 -8.41 -10.20 -1.99
C ILE A 9 -7.75 -9.46 -0.84
N LEU A 10 -6.49 -9.76 -0.57
CA LEU A 10 -5.66 -9.03 0.37
C LEU A 10 -4.90 -7.91 -0.37
N PRO A 11 -4.44 -6.86 0.33
CA PRO A 11 -3.65 -5.79 -0.29
C PRO A 11 -2.40 -6.27 -1.05
N ASP A 12 -1.83 -7.40 -0.64
CA ASP A 12 -0.59 -7.98 -1.19
C ASP A 12 -0.81 -9.30 -1.96
N ARG A 13 -1.97 -9.96 -1.81
CA ARG A 13 -2.23 -11.31 -2.37
C ARG A 13 -3.67 -11.49 -2.79
N VAL A 14 -3.93 -12.41 -3.72
CA VAL A 14 -5.29 -12.85 -4.07
C VAL A 14 -5.35 -14.36 -4.02
N TYR A 15 -6.40 -14.89 -3.41
CA TYR A 15 -6.68 -16.31 -3.34
C TYR A 15 -7.95 -16.63 -4.12
N GLN A 16 -7.88 -17.60 -5.02
CA GLN A 16 -9.04 -18.23 -5.61
C GLN A 16 -9.54 -19.33 -4.66
N LEU A 17 -10.83 -19.34 -4.39
CA LEU A 17 -11.47 -20.19 -3.39
C LEU A 17 -12.19 -21.36 -4.06
N SER A 18 -12.06 -22.54 -3.46
CA SER A 18 -12.94 -23.68 -3.75
C SER A 18 -13.64 -24.11 -2.46
N VAL A 19 -14.97 -24.19 -2.52
CA VAL A 19 -15.84 -24.49 -1.39
C VAL A 19 -16.54 -25.83 -1.63
N SER A 20 -16.49 -26.72 -0.66
CA SER A 20 -17.27 -27.96 -0.66
C SER A 20 -17.98 -28.16 0.68
N GLY A 21 -19.16 -28.77 0.65
CA GLY A 21 -19.88 -29.10 1.88
C GLY A 21 -19.07 -30.09 2.72
N ALA A 22 -18.93 -29.82 4.02
CA ALA A 22 -18.25 -30.71 4.93
C ALA A 22 -19.28 -31.51 5.74
N ASN A 23 -19.28 -32.84 5.61
CA ASN A 23 -19.97 -33.72 6.56
C ASN A 23 -19.08 -33.95 7.79
N GLY A 24 -18.77 -32.87 8.51
CA GLY A 24 -17.78 -32.84 9.58
C GLY A 24 -18.40 -32.64 10.95
N HIS A 25 -18.36 -33.67 11.79
CA HIS A 25 -18.77 -33.60 13.19
C HIS A 25 -17.66 -32.90 14.01
N ARG A 26 -17.59 -31.56 14.01
CA ARG A 26 -16.89 -30.86 15.09
C ARG A 26 -17.63 -31.19 16.40
N ALA A 27 -17.12 -32.19 17.10
CA ALA A 27 -17.82 -33.05 18.06
C ALA A 27 -18.35 -32.38 19.35
N PHE A 28 -18.44 -31.06 19.43
CA PHE A 28 -18.91 -30.35 20.63
C PHE A 28 -20.19 -29.55 20.43
N MET A 29 -20.59 -29.19 19.20
CA MET A 29 -21.86 -28.50 18.95
C MET A 29 -22.71 -29.33 18.00
N ARG A 30 -23.81 -29.90 18.51
CA ARG A 30 -24.88 -30.47 17.68
C ARG A 30 -25.51 -29.28 16.95
N GLY A 31 -25.29 -29.16 15.64
CA GLY A 31 -25.84 -28.07 14.82
C GLY A 31 -24.80 -27.08 14.30
N LEU A 32 -23.90 -27.55 13.44
CA LEU A 32 -22.93 -26.71 12.73
C LEU A 32 -23.13 -26.86 11.22
N VAL A 33 -23.07 -25.75 10.50
CA VAL A 33 -23.00 -25.73 9.04
C VAL A 33 -21.55 -25.47 8.65
N ASP A 34 -20.83 -26.54 8.26
CA ASP A 34 -19.41 -26.52 7.95
C ASP A 34 -19.13 -26.63 6.44
N PHE A 35 -18.11 -25.89 6.00
CA PHE A 35 -17.59 -25.89 4.65
C PHE A 35 -16.09 -26.16 4.67
N HIS A 36 -15.63 -27.05 3.78
CA HIS A 36 -14.21 -27.10 3.44
C HIS A 36 -13.91 -25.97 2.48
N VAL A 37 -12.99 -25.08 2.86
CA VAL A 37 -12.55 -23.98 2.01
C VAL A 37 -11.06 -24.13 1.75
N LYS A 38 -10.69 -24.09 0.48
CA LYS A 38 -9.29 -24.07 0.03
C LYS A 38 -9.03 -22.79 -0.72
N GLY A 39 -7.95 -22.09 -0.36
CA GLY A 39 -7.45 -20.92 -1.06
C GLY A 39 -6.16 -21.24 -1.81
N ILE A 40 -6.08 -20.84 -3.07
CA ILE A 40 -4.91 -21.02 -3.93
C ILE A 40 -4.50 -19.66 -4.48
N ASN A 41 -3.25 -19.25 -4.28
CA ASN A 41 -2.70 -18.06 -4.90
C ASN A 41 -2.37 -18.35 -6.37
N PRO A 42 -3.01 -17.68 -7.35
CA PRO A 42 -2.76 -17.94 -8.77
C PRO A 42 -1.34 -17.63 -9.22
N LEU A 43 -0.63 -16.73 -8.53
CA LEU A 43 0.74 -16.35 -8.87
C LEU A 43 1.80 -17.23 -8.20
N SER A 44 1.43 -18.05 -7.21
CA SER A 44 2.37 -18.89 -6.46
C SER A 44 1.73 -20.20 -6.07
N THR A 45 2.14 -21.29 -6.74
CA THR A 45 1.61 -22.64 -6.47
C THR A 45 1.99 -23.19 -5.10
N SER A 46 2.98 -22.59 -4.41
CA SER A 46 3.34 -22.95 -3.04
C SER A 46 2.51 -22.20 -1.97
N ASP A 47 1.88 -21.08 -2.33
CA ASP A 47 1.05 -20.29 -1.43
C ASP A 47 -0.41 -20.77 -1.51
N THR A 48 -0.67 -21.87 -0.81
CA THR A 48 -1.99 -22.51 -0.74
C THR A 48 -2.33 -22.90 0.69
N TRP A 49 -3.62 -22.87 1.04
CA TRP A 49 -4.11 -23.26 2.35
C TRP A 49 -5.49 -23.91 2.26
N SER A 50 -5.85 -24.68 3.29
CA SER A 50 -7.17 -25.29 3.43
C SER A 50 -7.62 -25.23 4.89
N THR A 51 -8.89 -24.90 5.12
CA THR A 51 -9.46 -24.83 6.46
C THR A 51 -10.93 -25.29 6.47
N LEU A 52 -11.46 -25.49 7.68
CA LEU A 52 -12.88 -25.71 7.94
C LEU A 52 -13.52 -24.39 8.37
N LEU A 53 -14.47 -23.91 7.59
CA LEU A 53 -15.21 -22.67 7.87
C LEU A 53 -16.64 -23.01 8.28
N GLY A 54 -17.04 -22.57 9.47
CA GLY A 54 -18.31 -22.98 10.07
C GLY A 54 -19.11 -21.82 10.66
N MET A 55 -20.43 -22.02 10.75
CA MET A 55 -21.35 -21.19 11.51
C MET A 55 -22.26 -22.04 12.39
N SER A 56 -22.82 -21.47 13.46
CA SER A 56 -23.86 -22.13 14.26
C SER A 56 -25.16 -22.30 13.48
N GLU A 57 -25.85 -23.42 13.66
CA GLU A 57 -27.18 -23.67 13.10
C GLU A 57 -28.19 -22.61 13.55
N GLU A 58 -28.12 -22.18 14.81
CA GLU A 58 -28.91 -21.04 15.34
C GLU A 58 -28.72 -19.78 14.49
N LEU A 59 -27.47 -19.42 14.15
CA LEU A 59 -27.22 -18.25 13.31
C LEU A 59 -27.79 -18.48 11.91
N HIS A 60 -27.59 -19.67 11.34
CA HIS A 60 -28.09 -20.00 10.01
C HIS A 60 -29.62 -19.86 9.89
N GLU A 61 -30.34 -20.36 10.89
CA GLU A 61 -31.80 -20.34 10.94
C GLU A 61 -32.36 -18.94 11.28
N ASP A 62 -31.73 -18.23 12.21
CA ASP A 62 -32.22 -16.93 12.68
C ASP A 62 -31.80 -15.76 11.78
N TYR A 63 -30.77 -15.92 10.93
CA TYR A 63 -30.24 -14.83 10.12
C TYR A 63 -31.29 -14.07 9.29
N PRO A 64 -32.24 -14.73 8.61
CA PRO A 64 -33.31 -14.04 7.88
C PRO A 64 -34.15 -13.10 8.76
N SER A 65 -34.29 -13.40 10.06
CA SER A 65 -35.05 -12.61 11.02
C SER A 65 -34.35 -11.30 11.40
N PHE A 66 -33.02 -11.21 11.30
CA PHE A 66 -32.26 -10.00 11.59
C PHE A 66 -32.38 -8.91 10.51
N LYS A 67 -33.03 -9.20 9.37
CA LYS A 67 -33.29 -8.25 8.26
C LYS A 67 -32.03 -7.53 7.76
N GLN A 68 -30.90 -8.24 7.74
CA GLN A 68 -29.65 -7.71 7.21
C GLN A 68 -29.69 -7.63 5.68
N SER A 69 -29.04 -6.61 5.12
CA SER A 69 -28.98 -6.39 3.66
C SER A 69 -27.95 -7.29 2.95
N ILE A 70 -27.15 -8.03 3.72
CA ILE A 70 -26.05 -8.87 3.23
C ILE A 70 -26.39 -10.35 3.42
N PRO A 71 -26.09 -11.24 2.46
CA PRO A 71 -26.23 -12.67 2.65
C PRO A 71 -25.28 -13.22 3.73
N LEU A 72 -25.75 -14.20 4.51
CA LEU A 72 -24.93 -14.83 5.57
C LEU A 72 -23.64 -15.45 5.02
N THR A 73 -23.66 -15.98 3.80
CA THR A 73 -22.48 -16.55 3.14
C THR A 73 -21.39 -15.50 2.90
N TRP A 74 -21.74 -14.24 2.61
CA TRP A 74 -20.74 -13.17 2.44
C TRP A 74 -20.09 -12.82 3.77
N LEU A 75 -20.90 -12.77 4.83
CA LEU A 75 -20.43 -12.49 6.19
C LEU A 75 -19.51 -13.60 6.71
N LEU A 76 -19.84 -14.86 6.42
CA LEU A 76 -19.00 -16.01 6.75
C LEU A 76 -17.61 -15.92 6.09
N PHE A 77 -17.56 -15.48 4.84
CA PHE A 77 -16.29 -15.34 4.12
C PHE A 77 -15.51 -14.11 4.55
N ARG A 78 -16.17 -13.07 5.04
CA ARG A 78 -15.50 -11.98 5.75
C ARG A 78 -14.88 -12.45 7.06
N PHE A 79 -15.59 -13.26 7.84
CA PHE A 79 -15.01 -13.92 9.02
C PHE A 79 -13.74 -14.71 8.65
N LEU A 80 -13.80 -15.51 7.59
CA LEU A 80 -12.60 -16.18 7.04
C LEU A 80 -11.48 -15.20 6.66
N TYR A 81 -11.80 -14.10 5.98
CA TYR A 81 -10.83 -13.07 5.60
C TYR A 81 -10.03 -12.53 6.79
N HIS A 82 -10.67 -12.30 7.94
CA HIS A 82 -9.97 -11.85 9.15
C HIS A 82 -8.90 -12.86 9.63
N HIS A 83 -9.19 -14.16 9.53
CA HIS A 83 -8.25 -15.22 9.90
C HIS A 83 -7.14 -15.42 8.87
N VAL A 84 -7.45 -15.33 7.56
CA VAL A 84 -6.43 -15.35 6.51
C VAL A 84 -5.46 -14.17 6.69
N ARG A 85 -5.99 -12.96 6.89
CA ARG A 85 -5.19 -11.73 7.05
C ARG A 85 -4.29 -11.73 8.29
N SER A 86 -4.76 -12.33 9.39
CA SER A 86 -3.99 -12.46 10.64
C SER A 86 -3.13 -13.72 10.72
N ASN A 87 -3.11 -14.54 9.65
CA ASN A 87 -2.42 -15.81 9.60
C ASN A 87 -2.79 -16.77 10.76
N SER A 88 -4.09 -16.88 11.04
CA SER A 88 -4.68 -17.64 12.17
C SER A 88 -5.71 -18.69 11.72
N LEU A 89 -5.49 -19.29 10.55
CA LEU A 89 -6.36 -20.32 9.96
C LEU A 89 -6.42 -21.62 10.77
N ASP A 90 -5.38 -21.89 11.56
CA ASP A 90 -5.30 -23.01 12.48
C ASP A 90 -6.42 -22.95 13.53
N ILE A 91 -6.78 -21.75 14.00
CA ILE A 91 -7.87 -21.52 14.96
C ILE A 91 -9.22 -21.99 14.41
N LEU A 92 -9.45 -21.83 13.10
CA LEU A 92 -10.67 -22.30 12.44
C LEU A 92 -10.72 -23.83 12.32
N SER A 93 -9.56 -24.47 12.08
CA SER A 93 -9.46 -25.91 11.83
C SER A 93 -9.23 -26.78 13.06
N GLY A 94 -8.88 -26.19 14.21
CA GLY A 94 -8.53 -26.89 15.44
C GLY A 94 -9.69 -27.66 16.10
N HIS A 95 -9.38 -28.47 17.12
CA HIS A 95 -10.40 -29.15 17.92
C HIS A 95 -11.23 -28.14 18.71
N GLY A 96 -12.50 -27.96 18.30
CA GLY A 96 -13.37 -26.90 18.82
C GLY A 96 -13.19 -25.55 18.12
N GLY A 97 -12.61 -25.56 16.90
CA GLY A 97 -12.24 -24.36 16.16
C GLY A 97 -13.37 -23.34 16.00
N GLU A 98 -12.97 -22.07 15.94
CA GLU A 98 -13.90 -20.93 15.98
C GLU A 98 -14.88 -20.95 14.81
N VAL A 99 -16.13 -20.59 15.11
CA VAL A 99 -17.24 -20.53 14.15
C VAL A 99 -17.97 -19.20 14.30
N LEU A 100 -18.62 -18.76 13.23
CA LEU A 100 -19.48 -17.59 13.28
C LEU A 100 -20.76 -17.90 14.05
N THR A 101 -21.09 -17.09 15.06
CA THR A 101 -22.26 -17.34 15.93
C THR A 101 -23.18 -16.13 15.97
N THR A 102 -24.42 -16.33 16.46
CA THR A 102 -25.40 -15.25 16.70
C THR A 102 -24.87 -14.14 17.62
N LYS A 103 -23.88 -14.44 18.47
CA LYS A 103 -23.25 -13.46 19.36
C LYS A 103 -22.15 -12.65 18.68
N THR A 104 -21.42 -13.24 17.74
CA THR A 104 -20.21 -12.65 17.14
C THR A 104 -20.41 -12.10 15.74
N PHE A 105 -21.48 -12.46 15.03
CA PHE A 105 -21.66 -12.06 13.62
C PHE A 105 -21.72 -10.54 13.41
N GLN A 106 -22.19 -9.78 14.41
CA GLN A 106 -22.30 -8.32 14.31
C GLN A 106 -20.93 -7.64 14.20
N ASP A 107 -19.89 -8.22 14.80
CA ASP A 107 -18.52 -7.68 14.75
C ASP A 107 -17.94 -7.73 13.33
N TYR A 108 -18.52 -8.55 12.46
CA TYR A 108 -18.10 -8.74 11.07
C TYR A 108 -18.98 -8.00 10.06
N LEU A 109 -20.00 -7.25 10.48
CA LEU A 109 -20.82 -6.46 9.53
C LEU A 109 -20.00 -5.35 8.84
N GLY A 110 -18.90 -4.93 9.47
CA GLY A 110 -17.98 -3.92 8.97
C GLY A 110 -18.00 -2.65 9.81
N ARG A 111 -17.09 -1.75 9.47
CA ARG A 111 -16.91 -0.45 10.13
C ARG A 111 -17.24 0.69 9.17
N GLU A 112 -17.46 1.87 9.74
CA GLU A 112 -17.58 3.13 9.00
C GLU A 112 -16.31 3.97 9.15
N PRO A 113 -15.24 3.67 8.40
CA PRO A 113 -14.14 4.61 8.27
C PRO A 113 -14.60 5.83 7.44
N GLY A 114 -13.90 6.95 7.54
CA GLY A 114 -14.16 8.10 6.68
C GLY A 114 -14.00 7.74 5.19
N ASP A 115 -14.76 8.39 4.30
CA ASP A 115 -14.86 8.03 2.87
C ASP A 115 -13.49 7.91 2.17
N HIS A 116 -12.54 8.79 2.50
CA HIS A 116 -11.18 8.72 1.95
C HIS A 116 -10.44 7.43 2.34
N SER A 117 -10.59 6.98 3.58
CA SER A 117 -10.00 5.73 4.06
C SER A 117 -10.68 4.51 3.43
N ALA A 118 -12.00 4.56 3.23
CA ALA A 118 -12.73 3.52 2.53
C ALA A 118 -12.26 3.36 1.07
N GLU A 119 -12.06 4.48 0.36
CA GLU A 119 -11.54 4.46 -1.01
C GLU A 119 -10.09 3.92 -1.06
N GLN A 120 -9.22 4.31 -0.12
CA GLN A 120 -7.85 3.78 -0.05
C GLN A 120 -7.81 2.27 0.20
N ILE A 121 -8.62 1.77 1.13
CA ILE A 121 -8.76 0.33 1.40
C ILE A 121 -9.21 -0.38 0.12
N LEU A 122 -10.23 0.16 -0.55
CA LEU A 122 -10.78 -0.41 -1.77
C LEU A 122 -9.77 -0.39 -2.93
N ARG A 123 -9.00 0.69 -3.09
CA ARG A 123 -7.93 0.77 -4.10
C ARG A 123 -6.81 -0.24 -3.85
N ALA A 124 -6.42 -0.46 -2.59
CA ALA A 124 -5.37 -1.42 -2.26
C ALA A 124 -5.76 -2.85 -2.69
N ILE A 125 -6.98 -3.28 -2.34
CA ILE A 125 -7.47 -4.61 -2.72
C ILE A 125 -7.72 -4.72 -4.23
N LEU A 126 -8.35 -3.72 -4.86
CA LEU A 126 -8.63 -3.75 -6.30
C LEU A 126 -7.33 -3.66 -7.12
N GLY A 127 -6.31 -2.99 -6.60
CA GLY A 127 -4.97 -2.99 -7.19
C GLY A 127 -4.34 -4.39 -7.15
N SER A 128 -4.48 -5.12 -6.04
CA SER A 128 -4.07 -6.53 -5.94
C SER A 128 -4.83 -7.40 -6.95
N TRP A 129 -6.15 -7.21 -7.07
CA TRP A 129 -6.97 -7.89 -8.07
C TRP A 129 -6.46 -7.67 -9.50
N VAL A 130 -6.23 -6.43 -9.92
CA VAL A 130 -5.77 -6.11 -11.28
C VAL A 130 -4.40 -6.74 -11.58
N ARG A 131 -3.50 -6.86 -10.59
CA ARG A 131 -2.20 -7.51 -10.78
C ARG A 131 -2.32 -9.01 -11.06
N VAL A 132 -3.31 -9.68 -10.46
CA VAL A 132 -3.49 -11.14 -10.57
C VAL A 132 -4.41 -11.50 -11.74
N PHE A 133 -5.49 -10.74 -11.94
CA PHE A 133 -6.53 -10.99 -12.92
C PHE A 133 -6.82 -9.72 -13.75
N PRO A 134 -5.90 -9.33 -14.65
CA PRO A 134 -6.13 -8.18 -15.52
C PRO A 134 -7.38 -8.40 -16.38
N GLU A 135 -8.20 -7.35 -16.51
CA GLU A 135 -9.42 -7.30 -17.32
C GLU A 135 -10.55 -8.27 -16.93
N LYS A 136 -10.38 -9.09 -15.87
CA LYS A 136 -11.47 -9.93 -15.36
C LYS A 136 -12.41 -9.14 -14.45
N PRO A 137 -13.73 -9.39 -14.54
CA PRO A 137 -14.69 -8.80 -13.61
C PRO A 137 -14.47 -9.34 -12.19
N VAL A 138 -14.60 -8.47 -11.21
CA VAL A 138 -14.67 -8.82 -9.78
C VAL A 138 -16.09 -8.58 -9.29
N ALA A 139 -16.62 -9.52 -8.51
CA ALA A 139 -17.98 -9.42 -7.98
C ALA A 139 -18.03 -8.66 -6.65
N LEU A 140 -19.13 -7.96 -6.36
CA LEU A 140 -19.35 -7.26 -5.10
C LEU A 140 -19.20 -8.17 -3.88
N ARG A 141 -19.61 -9.44 -4.01
CA ARG A 141 -19.47 -10.48 -2.98
C ARG A 141 -18.02 -10.70 -2.56
N ASP A 142 -17.11 -10.73 -3.53
CA ASP A 142 -15.68 -10.96 -3.30
C ASP A 142 -15.04 -9.72 -2.66
N ILE A 143 -15.42 -8.52 -3.12
CA ILE A 143 -14.94 -7.25 -2.56
C ILE A 143 -15.44 -7.08 -1.11
N TYR A 144 -16.72 -7.38 -0.86
CA TYR A 144 -17.31 -7.28 0.47
C TYR A 144 -16.65 -8.27 1.44
N ALA A 145 -16.47 -9.53 1.05
CA ALA A 145 -15.79 -10.52 1.89
C ALA A 145 -14.34 -10.11 2.21
N SER A 146 -13.71 -9.35 1.32
CA SER A 146 -12.29 -8.96 1.40
C SER A 146 -12.04 -7.60 2.06
N THR A 147 -13.06 -6.97 2.62
CA THR A 147 -12.98 -5.66 3.30
C THR A 147 -13.62 -5.71 4.67
N ASP A 148 -13.25 -4.77 5.54
CA ASP A 148 -13.96 -4.52 6.81
C ASP A 148 -14.87 -3.27 6.70
N LEU A 149 -15.42 -3.02 5.50
CA LEU A 149 -16.30 -1.87 5.23
C LEU A 149 -17.77 -2.28 5.35
N LEU A 150 -18.60 -1.41 5.92
CA LEU A 150 -20.06 -1.57 5.78
C LEU A 150 -20.45 -1.55 4.29
N ILE A 151 -21.50 -2.31 3.93
CA ILE A 151 -21.93 -2.42 2.53
C ILE A 151 -22.31 -1.07 1.91
N GLU A 152 -22.91 -0.17 2.68
CA GLU A 152 -23.30 1.16 2.21
C GLU A 152 -22.09 2.05 1.95
N ILE A 153 -21.03 1.92 2.76
CA ILE A 153 -19.75 2.61 2.55
C ILE A 153 -19.04 2.03 1.33
N LEU A 154 -19.04 0.69 1.21
CA LEU A 154 -18.43 0.00 0.08
C LEU A 154 -19.11 0.40 -1.24
N LYS A 155 -20.43 0.39 -1.31
CA LYS A 155 -21.19 0.83 -2.49
C LYS A 155 -20.92 2.29 -2.83
N ARG A 156 -20.84 3.16 -1.84
CA ARG A 156 -20.44 4.58 -2.03
C ARG A 156 -19.03 4.69 -2.61
N ALA A 157 -18.07 3.96 -2.06
CA ALA A 157 -16.69 3.96 -2.55
C ALA A 157 -16.58 3.39 -3.98
N ILE A 158 -17.29 2.30 -4.29
CA ILE A 158 -17.37 1.75 -5.66
C ILE A 158 -17.98 2.77 -6.61
N ASN A 159 -19.06 3.46 -6.21
CA ASN A 159 -19.67 4.50 -7.03
C ASN A 159 -18.73 5.70 -7.25
N SER A 160 -17.94 6.09 -6.24
CA SER A 160 -16.86 7.08 -6.39
C SER A 160 -15.83 6.62 -7.43
N LEU A 161 -15.39 5.35 -7.35
CA LEU A 161 -14.44 4.76 -8.28
C LEU A 161 -15.00 4.58 -9.71
N LYS A 162 -16.30 4.36 -9.84
CA LYS A 162 -17.01 4.34 -11.13
C LYS A 162 -17.10 5.73 -11.75
N PHE A 163 -17.50 6.74 -10.96
CA PHE A 163 -17.52 8.13 -11.41
C PHE A 163 -16.12 8.59 -11.80
N SER A 164 -15.12 8.12 -11.07
CA SER A 164 -13.72 8.32 -11.40
C SER A 164 -13.17 7.35 -12.46
N GLY A 165 -14.02 6.66 -13.22
CA GLY A 165 -13.61 5.95 -14.43
C GLY A 165 -12.63 4.79 -14.20
N HIS A 166 -12.27 4.50 -12.95
CA HIS A 166 -11.38 3.41 -12.53
C HIS A 166 -12.12 2.07 -12.52
N ILE A 167 -13.45 2.12 -12.40
CA ILE A 167 -14.31 0.94 -12.41
C ILE A 167 -15.37 1.10 -13.51
N GLU A 168 -15.54 0.04 -14.29
CA GLU A 168 -16.66 -0.11 -15.21
C GLU A 168 -17.64 -1.15 -14.65
N ASP A 169 -18.91 -0.78 -14.59
CA ASP A 169 -19.99 -1.66 -14.12
C ASP A 169 -20.50 -2.52 -15.29
N LYS A 170 -20.48 -3.85 -15.13
CA LYS A 170 -21.01 -4.80 -16.11
C LYS A 170 -22.45 -5.24 -15.82
N GLY A 171 -23.06 -4.71 -14.75
CA GLY A 171 -24.33 -5.15 -14.23
C GLY A 171 -24.17 -6.37 -13.31
N SER A 172 -25.26 -6.74 -12.64
CA SER A 172 -25.31 -7.91 -11.74
C SER A 172 -24.27 -7.90 -10.61
N ASP A 173 -23.93 -6.72 -10.10
CA ASP A 173 -22.91 -6.52 -9.05
C ASP A 173 -21.50 -6.97 -9.46
N GLU A 174 -21.17 -6.93 -10.75
CA GLU A 174 -19.84 -7.23 -11.29
C GLU A 174 -19.15 -6.01 -11.91
N TYR A 175 -17.85 -5.89 -11.65
CA TYR A 175 -17.07 -4.70 -11.93
C TYR A 175 -15.77 -5.04 -12.66
N ILE A 176 -15.49 -4.39 -13.79
CA ILE A 176 -14.16 -4.43 -14.42
C ILE A 176 -13.32 -3.28 -13.87
N ILE A 177 -12.16 -3.62 -13.33
CA ILE A 177 -11.23 -2.64 -12.76
C ILE A 177 -10.22 -2.25 -13.83
N LYS A 178 -10.11 -0.96 -14.12
CA LYS A 178 -9.17 -0.42 -15.10
C LYS A 178 -7.79 -0.22 -14.46
N PRO A 179 -6.70 -0.23 -15.25
CA PRO A 179 -5.34 0.08 -14.76
C PRO A 179 -5.24 1.47 -14.08
N GLY A 180 -6.16 2.38 -14.38
CA GLY A 180 -6.29 3.66 -13.67
C GLY A 180 -6.50 3.53 -12.16
N ILE A 181 -6.91 2.37 -11.63
CA ILE A 181 -7.09 2.18 -10.18
C ILE A 181 -5.81 2.46 -9.37
N PHE A 182 -4.64 2.29 -10.00
CA PHE A 182 -3.33 2.63 -9.43
C PHE A 182 -3.03 4.13 -9.44
N SER A 183 -3.69 4.90 -10.31
CA SER A 183 -3.63 6.36 -10.29
C SER A 183 -4.51 6.88 -9.17
N THR A 184 -3.95 7.74 -8.32
CA THR A 184 -4.73 8.35 -7.23
C THR A 184 -5.51 9.57 -7.71
N LEU A 185 -5.38 9.93 -8.99
CA LEU A 185 -6.18 10.99 -9.59
C LEU A 185 -7.60 10.56 -9.94
N PRO A 186 -8.61 11.41 -9.67
CA PRO A 186 -9.89 11.31 -10.35
C PRO A 186 -9.69 11.63 -11.85
N PRO A 187 -10.45 10.99 -12.76
CA PRO A 187 -10.43 11.29 -14.16
C PRO A 187 -11.04 12.66 -14.32
N SER A 188 -10.49 13.39 -15.27
CA SER A 188 -11.01 14.66 -15.73
C SER A 188 -12.41 14.48 -16.30
N VAL A 189 -13.45 14.70 -15.50
CA VAL A 189 -14.81 14.96 -16.00
C VAL A 189 -15.27 16.30 -15.45
N GLY A 190 -15.27 17.29 -16.35
CA GLY A 190 -16.14 18.47 -16.37
C GLY A 190 -16.45 19.15 -15.03
N THR A 191 -15.65 20.15 -14.69
CA THR A 191 -16.03 21.43 -14.06
C THR A 191 -17.32 21.47 -13.22
N VAL A 192 -17.21 21.45 -11.88
CA VAL A 192 -17.75 22.52 -10.99
C VAL A 192 -16.89 22.57 -9.72
N SER A 193 -16.31 23.75 -9.48
CA SER A 193 -15.53 24.12 -8.29
C SER A 193 -16.42 24.27 -7.05
N LEU A 194 -15.99 23.70 -5.91
CA LEU A 194 -16.24 24.06 -4.50
C LEU A 194 -15.61 22.91 -3.68
N ASP A 195 -14.35 22.89 -3.25
CA ASP A 195 -13.70 23.80 -2.31
C ASP A 195 -12.17 23.68 -2.44
N ARG A 196 -11.53 24.81 -2.69
CA ARG A 196 -10.12 24.92 -3.12
C ARG A 196 -9.13 25.09 -1.94
N LYS A 197 -9.41 24.51 -0.77
CA LYS A 197 -8.67 24.82 0.47
C LYS A 197 -8.02 23.67 1.23
N ILE A 198 -8.15 22.41 0.84
CA ILE A 198 -7.51 21.29 1.54
C ILE A 198 -6.73 20.43 0.52
N ASN A 199 -5.42 20.30 0.72
CA ASN A 199 -4.40 19.67 -0.13
C ASN A 199 -3.98 20.41 -1.42
N ARG A 200 -3.08 21.40 -1.26
CA ARG A 200 -2.27 21.97 -2.34
C ARG A 200 -1.01 21.16 -2.70
N TYR A 201 -0.65 20.16 -1.90
CA TYR A 201 0.64 19.45 -2.00
C TYR A 201 0.63 18.19 -2.86
N TYR A 202 -0.55 17.66 -3.20
CA TYR A 202 -0.70 16.46 -4.02
C TYR A 202 -1.30 16.85 -5.37
N GLN A 203 -0.45 17.36 -6.27
CA GLN A 203 -0.67 17.23 -7.71
C GLN A 203 0.19 16.02 -8.11
N GLU A 204 -0.30 15.09 -8.93
CA GLU A 204 0.58 14.09 -9.56
C GLU A 204 1.59 14.89 -10.38
N VAL A 205 2.80 14.99 -9.86
CA VAL A 205 3.89 15.62 -10.58
C VAL A 205 4.66 14.51 -11.27
N ASP A 206 4.70 14.58 -12.59
CA ASP A 206 5.60 13.75 -13.37
C ASP A 206 7.04 14.09 -12.97
N ILE A 207 7.78 13.06 -12.57
CA ILE A 207 9.21 13.15 -12.29
C ILE A 207 9.96 12.42 -13.41
N GLN A 208 11.12 12.94 -13.79
CA GLN A 208 11.93 12.32 -14.84
C GLN A 208 12.66 11.06 -14.36
N ALA A 209 12.62 10.76 -13.05
CA ALA A 209 13.36 9.66 -12.46
C ALA A 209 12.88 8.26 -12.87
N ILE A 210 13.83 7.44 -13.32
CA ILE A 210 13.61 6.03 -13.65
C ILE A 210 13.89 5.19 -12.40
N GLU A 211 12.87 4.49 -11.89
CA GLU A 211 13.02 3.61 -10.72
C GLU A 211 13.82 2.33 -11.03
N PRO A 212 14.64 1.83 -10.08
CA PRO A 212 14.95 2.43 -8.78
C PRO A 212 15.91 3.64 -8.92
N PHE A 213 15.69 4.67 -8.10
CA PHE A 213 16.52 5.88 -8.11
C PHE A 213 16.89 6.35 -6.70
N CYS A 214 17.99 7.09 -6.60
CA CYS A 214 18.33 7.89 -5.43
C CYS A 214 18.00 9.37 -5.65
N PHE A 215 17.58 10.03 -4.57
CA PHE A 215 17.33 11.47 -4.59
C PHE A 215 18.39 12.21 -3.77
N VAL A 216 18.99 13.23 -4.38
CA VAL A 216 20.05 14.05 -3.76
C VAL A 216 19.47 15.37 -3.30
N ILE A 217 19.58 15.63 -2.00
CA ILE A 217 19.21 16.87 -1.32
C ILE A 217 20.50 17.63 -1.02
N MET A 218 20.72 18.75 -1.67
CA MET A 218 21.91 19.59 -1.47
C MET A 218 21.64 21.05 -1.85
N PRO A 219 22.48 21.99 -1.40
CA PRO A 219 22.41 23.37 -1.89
C PRO A 219 22.68 23.39 -3.41
N PHE A 220 21.79 23.98 -4.19
CA PHE A 220 21.84 23.97 -5.66
C PHE A 220 22.56 25.19 -6.26
N ARG A 221 22.91 26.19 -5.44
CA ARG A 221 23.65 27.37 -5.89
C ARG A 221 25.14 27.17 -5.71
N GLU A 222 25.93 27.43 -6.76
CA GLU A 222 27.40 27.35 -6.72
C GLU A 222 28.02 28.19 -5.60
N ALA A 223 27.43 29.36 -5.32
CA ALA A 223 27.88 30.24 -4.23
C ALA A 223 27.60 29.67 -2.82
N GLU A 224 26.66 28.74 -2.69
CA GLU A 224 26.34 28.07 -1.42
C GLU A 224 27.18 26.81 -1.25
N PHE A 225 27.32 25.99 -2.31
CA PHE A 225 28.08 24.75 -2.27
C PHE A 225 28.61 24.37 -3.67
N PRO A 226 29.82 23.77 -3.80
CA PRO A 226 30.38 23.42 -5.11
C PRO A 226 29.54 22.36 -5.83
N GLN A 227 28.96 22.71 -6.99
CA GLN A 227 28.06 21.80 -7.71
C GLN A 227 28.81 20.61 -8.33
N ARG A 228 30.13 20.72 -8.51
CA ARG A 228 31.03 19.64 -8.95
C ARG A 228 30.89 18.36 -8.12
N ILE A 229 30.57 18.49 -6.83
CA ILE A 229 30.41 17.34 -5.93
C ILE A 229 29.26 16.45 -6.42
N TYR A 230 28.20 17.05 -6.96
CA TYR A 230 27.10 16.30 -7.56
C TYR A 230 27.43 15.80 -8.95
N THR A 231 27.86 16.69 -9.85
CA THR A 231 28.02 16.40 -11.27
C THR A 231 29.18 15.45 -11.57
N ASP A 232 30.26 15.55 -10.81
CA ASP A 232 31.51 14.86 -11.13
C ASP A 232 31.75 13.65 -10.22
N ILE A 233 31.08 13.59 -9.05
CA ILE A 233 31.31 12.56 -8.03
C ILE A 233 30.05 11.76 -7.73
N ILE A 234 29.03 12.37 -7.13
CA ILE A 234 27.85 11.64 -6.62
C ILE A 234 27.08 10.97 -7.76
N LYS A 235 26.70 11.73 -8.79
CA LYS A 235 25.89 11.21 -9.90
C LYS A 235 26.63 10.14 -10.71
N PRO A 236 27.86 10.37 -11.19
CA PRO A 236 28.62 9.34 -11.91
C PRO A 236 28.86 8.09 -11.07
N LEU A 237 29.19 8.23 -9.77
CA LEU A 237 29.39 7.07 -8.91
C LEU A 237 28.14 6.18 -8.83
N ILE A 238 26.96 6.79 -8.69
CA ILE A 238 25.70 6.05 -8.52
C ILE A 238 25.25 5.45 -9.85
N GLU A 239 25.29 6.21 -10.93
CA GLU A 239 24.82 5.76 -12.25
C GLU A 239 25.80 4.78 -12.91
N ASP A 240 27.12 5.02 -12.84
CA ASP A 240 28.10 4.20 -13.54
C ASP A 240 28.49 2.95 -12.76
N VAL A 241 28.61 3.04 -11.42
CA VAL A 241 29.07 1.91 -10.60
C VAL A 241 27.90 1.11 -10.05
N PHE A 242 26.89 1.76 -9.51
CA PHE A 242 25.74 1.08 -8.89
C PHE A 242 24.57 0.82 -9.85
N LYS A 243 24.59 1.42 -11.05
CA LYS A 243 23.52 1.29 -12.06
C LYS A 243 22.15 1.69 -11.51
N ILE A 244 22.13 2.72 -10.66
CA ILE A 244 20.92 3.31 -10.09
C ILE A 244 20.80 4.73 -10.65
N SER A 245 19.60 5.12 -11.01
CA SER A 245 19.26 6.48 -11.42
C SER A 245 19.56 7.51 -10.31
N CYS A 246 20.19 8.65 -10.61
CA CYS A 246 20.51 9.67 -9.61
C CYS A 246 19.95 11.04 -9.98
N TYR A 247 19.04 11.56 -9.15
CA TYR A 247 18.28 12.77 -9.45
C TYR A 247 18.43 13.85 -8.38
N ARG A 248 18.42 15.10 -8.83
CA ARG A 248 18.33 16.31 -8.00
C ARG A 248 17.21 17.21 -8.53
N VAL A 249 16.57 17.95 -7.63
CA VAL A 249 15.32 18.69 -7.94
C VAL A 249 15.44 19.70 -9.09
N ASP A 250 16.61 20.29 -9.31
CA ASP A 250 16.86 21.30 -10.35
C ASP A 250 17.12 20.70 -11.74
N GLU A 251 17.28 19.38 -11.87
CA GLU A 251 17.40 18.71 -13.17
C GLU A 251 16.05 18.64 -13.92
N ASP A 252 14.95 18.87 -13.23
CA ASP A 252 13.61 18.78 -13.78
C ASP A 252 13.17 20.07 -14.49
N HIS A 253 12.99 20.00 -15.81
CA HIS A 253 12.56 21.13 -16.64
C HIS A 253 11.03 21.34 -16.71
N LEU A 254 10.23 20.55 -16.01
CA LEU A 254 8.76 20.60 -16.07
C LEU A 254 8.19 21.81 -15.29
N PRO A 255 7.11 22.47 -15.75
CA PRO A 255 6.59 23.73 -15.20
C PRO A 255 5.86 23.61 -13.85
N ASP A 256 5.93 22.45 -13.18
CA ASP A 256 5.23 22.21 -11.93
C ASP A 256 5.89 22.88 -10.72
N ARG A 257 5.07 23.05 -9.68
CA ARG A 257 5.45 23.54 -8.36
C ARG A 257 6.59 22.69 -7.77
N ILE A 258 7.75 23.31 -7.56
CA ILE A 258 8.98 22.69 -7.03
C ILE A 258 8.70 21.95 -5.70
N ASP A 259 7.82 22.50 -4.85
CA ASP A 259 7.41 21.90 -3.59
C ASP A 259 6.73 20.52 -3.76
N ASN A 260 5.92 20.33 -4.80
CA ASN A 260 5.23 19.06 -5.05
C ASN A 260 6.16 18.00 -5.67
N LYS A 261 7.15 18.44 -6.46
CA LYS A 261 8.20 17.56 -7.00
C LYS A 261 9.04 16.95 -5.90
N ILE A 262 9.59 17.79 -5.03
CA ILE A 262 10.44 17.37 -3.92
C ILE A 262 9.75 16.28 -3.11
N TYR A 263 8.48 16.48 -2.76
CA TYR A 263 7.71 15.48 -2.04
C TYR A 263 7.60 14.14 -2.79
N THR A 264 7.33 14.19 -4.09
CA THR A 264 7.22 13.00 -4.94
C THR A 264 8.56 12.26 -5.07
N TYR A 265 9.66 12.99 -5.25
CA TYR A 265 11.02 12.44 -5.24
C TYR A 265 11.35 11.78 -3.91
N LEU A 266 11.07 12.44 -2.78
CA LEU A 266 11.28 11.90 -1.43
C LEU A 266 10.51 10.59 -1.22
N LEU A 267 9.23 10.55 -1.65
CA LEU A 267 8.35 9.40 -1.45
C LEU A 267 8.77 8.19 -2.31
N ARG A 268 9.24 8.41 -3.54
CA ARG A 268 9.53 7.33 -4.50
C ARG A 268 10.99 6.89 -4.51
N ALA A 269 11.92 7.71 -4.02
CA ALA A 269 13.33 7.36 -3.95
C ALA A 269 13.56 6.09 -3.11
N SER A 270 14.46 5.24 -3.60
CA SER A 270 14.91 4.03 -2.90
C SER A 270 15.76 4.39 -1.68
N PHE A 271 16.58 5.44 -1.81
CA PHE A 271 17.33 6.06 -0.72
C PHE A 271 17.64 7.52 -1.05
N ILE A 272 18.03 8.28 -0.03
CA ILE A 272 18.29 9.71 -0.11
C ILE A 272 19.74 9.99 0.26
N ILE A 273 20.37 10.93 -0.43
CA ILE A 273 21.67 11.50 -0.05
C ILE A 273 21.44 12.96 0.33
N GLY A 274 21.81 13.33 1.55
CA GLY A 274 21.71 14.71 2.06
C GLY A 274 23.08 15.34 2.29
N GLU A 275 23.33 16.49 1.67
CA GLU A 275 24.55 17.29 1.86
C GLU A 275 24.25 18.44 2.83
N VAL A 276 24.82 18.39 4.04
CA VAL A 276 24.50 19.35 5.13
C VAL A 276 25.65 20.29 5.48
N SER A 277 26.69 20.42 4.63
CA SER A 277 27.93 21.16 4.94
C SER A 277 27.74 22.64 5.22
N THR A 278 26.63 23.22 4.77
CA THR A 278 26.38 24.68 4.83
C THR A 278 25.27 25.04 5.79
N LEU A 279 24.74 24.08 6.54
CA LEU A 279 23.56 24.24 7.39
C LEU A 279 22.35 24.83 6.64
N ASN A 280 22.20 24.51 5.36
CA ASN A 280 21.16 25.08 4.51
C ASN A 280 19.75 24.70 5.05
N PRO A 281 18.88 25.67 5.33
CA PRO A 281 17.57 25.40 5.93
C PRO A 281 16.64 24.59 5.02
N ASN A 282 16.79 24.69 3.68
CA ASN A 282 16.00 23.92 2.74
C ASN A 282 16.42 22.44 2.76
N VAL A 283 17.72 22.18 2.76
CA VAL A 283 18.26 20.81 2.90
C VAL A 283 17.72 20.16 4.18
N PHE A 284 17.72 20.90 5.29
CA PHE A 284 17.19 20.39 6.56
C PHE A 284 15.68 20.17 6.55
N TYR A 285 14.92 21.05 5.90
CA TYR A 285 13.49 20.86 5.71
C TYR A 285 13.20 19.56 4.95
N GLU A 286 13.90 19.33 3.83
CA GLU A 286 13.73 18.14 3.01
C GLU A 286 14.19 16.85 3.71
N LEU A 287 15.29 16.90 4.47
CA LEU A 287 15.73 15.79 5.32
C LEU A 287 14.75 15.49 6.46
N GLY A 288 14.11 16.52 7.03
CA GLY A 288 13.04 16.35 8.01
C GLY A 288 11.84 15.60 7.42
N LEU A 289 11.46 15.93 6.19
CA LEU A 289 10.41 15.20 5.46
C LEU A 289 10.83 13.75 5.15
N ALA A 290 12.08 13.55 4.68
CA ALA A 290 12.64 12.23 4.44
C ALA A 290 12.58 11.33 5.69
N HIS A 291 12.91 11.90 6.85
CA HIS A 291 12.85 11.22 8.13
C HIS A 291 11.43 10.82 8.51
N MET A 292 10.44 11.70 8.33
CA MET A 292 9.02 11.38 8.56
C MET A 292 8.50 10.25 7.65
N LEU A 293 9.06 10.11 6.45
CA LEU A 293 8.73 9.06 5.49
C LEU A 293 9.53 7.76 5.70
N GLU A 294 10.29 7.66 6.80
CA GLU A 294 11.15 6.52 7.14
C GLU A 294 12.14 6.14 6.02
N LYS A 295 12.59 7.13 5.25
CA LYS A 295 13.51 6.91 4.13
C LYS A 295 14.92 6.64 4.62
N SER A 296 15.59 5.69 3.96
CA SER A 296 17.01 5.44 4.18
C SER A 296 17.82 6.63 3.68
N CYS A 297 18.45 7.36 4.60
CA CYS A 297 19.23 8.57 4.30
C CYS A 297 20.73 8.33 4.55
N ILE A 298 21.56 8.73 3.59
CA ILE A 298 23.01 8.87 3.73
C ILE A 298 23.28 10.36 3.89
N ILE A 299 23.75 10.78 5.07
CA ILE A 299 24.01 12.19 5.37
C ILE A 299 25.50 12.45 5.27
N LEU A 300 25.87 13.45 4.48
CA LEU A 300 27.23 13.84 4.16
C LEU A 300 27.52 15.24 4.69
N THR A 301 28.75 15.45 5.17
CA THR A 301 29.17 16.78 5.64
C THR A 301 30.68 17.02 5.57
N GLN A 302 31.08 18.25 5.25
CA GLN A 302 32.45 18.76 5.33
C GLN A 302 32.70 19.52 6.64
N MET A 303 31.66 19.78 7.44
CA MET A 303 31.84 20.35 8.77
C MET A 303 32.08 19.23 9.79
N PRO A 304 32.72 19.52 10.94
CA PRO A 304 32.82 18.56 12.03
C PRO A 304 31.43 18.06 12.45
N VAL A 305 31.27 16.75 12.62
CA VAL A 305 29.96 16.13 12.96
C VAL A 305 29.32 16.75 14.21
N SER A 306 30.13 17.27 15.15
CA SER A 306 29.66 17.98 16.35
C SER A 306 28.90 19.28 16.06
N GLN A 307 29.02 19.84 14.86
CA GLN A 307 28.33 21.05 14.43
C GLN A 307 27.02 20.75 13.67
N VAL A 308 26.76 19.48 13.32
CA VAL A 308 25.49 19.07 12.70
C VAL A 308 24.39 19.05 13.77
N PRO A 309 23.20 19.64 13.52
CA PRO A 309 22.10 19.65 14.47
C PRO A 309 21.73 18.25 15.01
N PHE A 310 21.51 18.17 16.32
CA PHE A 310 21.30 16.89 17.02
C PHE A 310 20.11 16.08 16.49
N ASP A 311 19.04 16.75 16.07
CA ASP A 311 17.82 16.11 15.55
C ASP A 311 18.07 15.25 14.31
N ILE A 312 19.12 15.58 13.55
CA ILE A 312 19.55 14.88 12.34
C ILE A 312 20.59 13.82 12.65
N ASN A 313 21.41 14.05 13.67
CA ASN A 313 22.51 13.16 14.07
C ASN A 313 22.05 11.81 14.67
N ARG A 314 20.73 11.57 14.79
CA ARG A 314 20.17 10.23 15.02
C ARG A 314 20.40 9.29 13.82
N ILE A 315 20.51 9.87 12.62
CA ILE A 315 21.00 9.24 11.41
C ILE A 315 22.46 9.68 11.29
N ARG A 316 23.40 8.77 11.53
CA ARG A 316 24.85 9.05 11.57
C ARG A 316 25.28 9.85 10.33
N ALA A 317 25.72 11.08 10.52
CA ALA A 317 26.34 11.89 9.46
C ALA A 317 27.78 11.43 9.21
N GLU A 318 28.14 11.29 7.95
CA GLU A 318 29.47 10.86 7.52
C GLU A 318 30.27 12.07 7.06
N HIS A 319 31.37 12.34 7.77
CA HIS A 319 32.24 13.47 7.48
C HIS A 319 33.27 13.12 6.39
N TYR A 320 33.51 14.05 5.46
CA TYR A 320 34.52 13.93 4.42
C TYR A 320 35.30 15.22 4.21
N ASP A 321 36.61 15.10 4.00
CA ASP A 321 37.52 16.21 3.75
C ASP A 321 37.90 16.34 2.26
N ASN A 322 37.74 15.26 1.49
CA ASN A 322 38.14 15.19 0.08
C ASN A 322 37.30 14.20 -0.73
N ASP A 323 37.45 14.28 -2.04
CA ASP A 323 36.69 13.51 -3.03
C ASP A 323 36.89 11.99 -2.90
N GLU A 324 38.12 11.54 -2.61
CA GLU A 324 38.41 10.10 -2.44
C GLU A 324 37.66 9.52 -1.24
N GLN A 325 37.69 10.23 -0.12
CA GLN A 325 36.98 9.85 1.10
C GLN A 325 35.46 9.81 0.88
N LEU A 326 34.91 10.81 0.19
CA LEU A 326 33.50 10.85 -0.18
C LEU A 326 33.09 9.60 -0.98
N VAL A 327 33.87 9.22 -1.98
CA VAL A 327 33.62 8.02 -2.79
C VAL A 327 33.62 6.75 -1.92
N GLN A 328 34.57 6.62 -0.99
CA GLN A 328 34.62 5.45 -0.10
C GLN A 328 33.42 5.37 0.85
N ILE A 329 33.02 6.51 1.42
CA ILE A 329 31.83 6.61 2.28
C ILE A 329 30.59 6.18 1.51
N LEU A 330 30.37 6.73 0.32
CA LEU A 330 29.21 6.41 -0.51
C LEU A 330 29.19 4.93 -0.88
N LYS A 331 30.32 4.35 -1.31
CA LYS A 331 30.40 2.93 -1.65
C LYS A 331 30.02 2.03 -0.47
N LYS A 332 30.54 2.34 0.72
CA LYS A 332 30.25 1.59 1.94
C LYS A 332 28.78 1.70 2.33
N SER A 333 28.24 2.91 2.34
CA SER A 333 26.87 3.18 2.76
C SER A 333 25.84 2.57 1.82
N ILE A 334 26.03 2.72 0.50
CA ILE A 334 25.13 2.14 -0.51
C ILE A 334 25.18 0.61 -0.46
N SER A 335 26.37 0.02 -0.31
CA SER A 335 26.50 -1.43 -0.16
C SER A 335 25.78 -1.95 1.08
N ALA A 336 25.83 -1.22 2.20
CA ALA A 336 25.11 -1.58 3.42
C ALA A 336 23.58 -1.49 3.26
N LEU A 337 23.07 -0.55 2.44
CA LEU A 337 21.65 -0.45 2.13
C LEU A 337 21.14 -1.64 1.32
N ALA A 338 21.95 -2.18 0.40
CA ALA A 338 21.58 -3.36 -0.39
C ALA A 338 21.27 -4.60 0.47
N PHE A 339 21.84 -4.72 1.67
CA PHE A 339 21.56 -5.82 2.60
C PHE A 339 20.28 -5.63 3.44
N LYS A 340 19.72 -4.42 3.50
CA LYS A 340 18.47 -4.12 4.21
C LYS A 340 17.21 -4.35 3.39
N ILE A 341 17.32 -4.48 2.06
CA ILE A 341 16.18 -4.62 1.13
C ILE A 341 15.78 -6.11 1.00
N LYS A 342 15.68 -6.85 2.12
CA LYS A 342 15.25 -8.25 2.12
C LYS A 342 13.85 -8.43 2.67
#